data_AF-A0A496AZ56-F1
#
_entry.id   AF-A0A496AZ56-F1
#
_cell.length_a   1.000
_cell.length_b   1.000
_cell.length_c   1.000
_cell.angle_alpha   90.00
_cell.angle_beta   90.00
_cell.angle_gamma   90.00
#
_symmetry.space_group_name_H-M   'P 1'
#
loop_
_entity.id
_entity.type
_entity.pdbx_description
1 polymer ?
#
loop_
_entity_poly.entity_id
_entity_poly.type
_entity_poly.pdbx_seq_one_letter_code
_entity_poly.pdbx_strand_id
1 'polypeptide(L)' 'MDAEQIFEVMERVREWDAAVRIDLAHQILETVVPPQIPKPPKKRTLEEIHALLKIDGPAPTDEECKKIIEEERLKKYG' A
#
# COMPACT_ATOMS: atom_id res chain seq x y z
N MET A 1 -1.84 -29.37 20.98
CA MET A 1 -3.24 -29.30 21.41
C MET A 1 -3.76 -30.71 21.27
N ASP A 2 -4.10 -31.32 22.40
CA ASP A 2 -4.45 -32.74 22.42
C ASP A 2 -5.90 -32.90 21.96
N ALA A 3 -6.20 -33.97 21.21
CA ALA A 3 -7.53 -34.18 20.63
C ALA A 3 -8.65 -34.23 21.69
N GLU A 4 -8.31 -34.68 22.89
CA GLU A 4 -9.19 -34.73 24.06
C GLU A 4 -9.60 -33.32 24.52
N GLN A 5 -8.67 -32.37 24.53
CA GLN A 5 -8.96 -30.98 24.93
C GLN A 5 -9.92 -30.29 23.95
N ILE A 6 -9.78 -30.59 22.65
CA ILE A 6 -10.68 -30.06 21.62
C ILE A 6 -12.09 -30.62 21.82
N PHE A 7 -12.19 -31.91 22.12
CA PHE A 7 -13.47 -32.57 22.35
C PHE A 7 -14.20 -31.98 23.57
N GLU A 8 -13.49 -31.76 24.69
CA GLU A 8 -14.06 -31.10 25.88
C GLU A 8 -14.60 -29.70 25.59
N VAL A 9 -13.86 -28.90 24.81
CA VAL A 9 -14.31 -27.57 24.40
C VAL A 9 -15.57 -27.65 23.54
N MET A 10 -15.65 -28.60 22.61
CA MET A 10 -16.83 -28.78 21.76
C MET A 10 -18.08 -29.19 22.54
N GLU A 11 -17.95 -30.09 23.52
CA GLU A 11 -19.07 -30.49 24.38
C GLU A 11 -19.56 -29.31 25.22
N ARG A 12 -18.65 -28.50 25.77
CA ARG A 12 -19.01 -27.29 26.52
C ARG A 12 -19.72 -26.25 25.67
N VAL A 13 -19.28 -26.03 24.43
CA VAL A 13 -19.93 -25.11 23.49
C VAL A 13 -21.31 -25.61 23.05
N ARG A 14 -21.52 -26.93 23.01
CA ARG A 14 -22.82 -27.51 22.66
C ARG A 14 -23.91 -27.14 23.67
N GLU A 15 -23.57 -27.03 24.95
CA GLU A 15 -24.52 -26.66 26.02
C GLU A 15 -24.93 -25.19 26.01
N TRP A 16 -24.25 -24.34 25.24
CA TRP A 16 -24.56 -22.91 25.18
C TRP A 16 -25.84 -22.63 24.40
N ASP A 17 -26.44 -21.47 24.69
CA ASP A 17 -27.55 -20.94 23.90
C ASP A 17 -27.17 -20.77 22.42
N ALA A 18 -28.16 -20.97 21.55
CA ALA A 18 -27.95 -20.93 20.10
C ALA A 18 -27.38 -19.57 19.62
N ALA A 19 -27.83 -18.47 20.21
CA ALA A 19 -27.33 -17.13 19.90
C ALA A 19 -25.81 -17.02 20.16
N VAL A 20 -25.36 -17.50 21.31
CA VAL A 20 -23.94 -17.43 21.71
C VAL A 20 -23.07 -18.30 20.80
N ARG A 21 -23.57 -19.48 20.38
CA ARG A 21 -22.85 -20.33 19.42
C ARG A 21 -22.71 -19.67 18.05
N ILE A 22 -23.72 -18.93 17.60
CA ILE A 22 -23.69 -18.20 16.33
C ILE A 22 -22.66 -17.06 16.40
N ASP A 23 -22.63 -16.31 17.50
CA ASP A 23 -21.67 -15.24 17.70
C ASP A 23 -20.22 -15.75 17.70
N LEU A 24 -19.96 -16.87 18.37
CA LEU A 24 -18.66 -17.53 18.35
C LEU A 24 -18.25 -17.94 16.93
N ALA A 25 -19.18 -18.51 16.15
CA ALA A 25 -18.91 -18.91 14.78
C ALA A 25 -18.53 -17.70 13.90
N HIS A 26 -19.23 -16.57 14.05
CA HIS A 26 -18.88 -15.33 13.35
C HIS A 26 -17.47 -14.84 13.73
N GLN A 27 -17.13 -14.80 15.02
CA GLN A 27 -15.80 -14.40 15.48
C GLN A 27 -14.68 -15.30 14.92
N ILE A 28 -14.92 -16.61 14.85
CA ILE A 28 -13.96 -17.54 14.23
C ILE A 28 -13.79 -17.22 12.75
N LEU A 29 -14.88 -16.97 12.01
CA LEU A 29 -14.80 -16.62 10.60
C LEU A 29 -14.04 -15.31 10.37
N GLU A 30 -14.22 -14.31 11.23
CA GLU A 30 -13.48 -13.05 11.16
C GLU A 30 -11.98 -13.21 11.39
N THR A 31 -11.57 -14.17 12.21
CA THR A 31 -10.16 -14.42 12.51
C THR A 31 -9.48 -15.33 11.48
N VAL A 32 -10.24 -16.22 10.84
CA VAL A 32 -9.72 -17.15 9.83
C VAL A 32 -9.60 -16.49 8.46
N VAL A 33 -10.42 -15.47 8.16
CA VAL A 33 -10.25 -14.69 6.93
C VAL A 33 -9.04 -13.76 7.11
N PRO A 34 -7.90 -14.00 6.45
CA PRO A 34 -6.80 -13.08 6.52
C PRO A 34 -7.29 -11.71 6.05
N PRO A 35 -6.96 -10.61 6.76
CA PRO A 35 -7.33 -9.30 6.30
C PRO A 35 -6.83 -9.15 4.87
N GLN A 36 -7.73 -8.78 3.96
CA GLN A 36 -7.39 -8.44 2.58
C GLN A 36 -6.50 -7.20 2.65
N ILE A 37 -5.19 -7.40 2.83
CA ILE A 37 -4.23 -6.30 2.82
C ILE A 37 -4.25 -5.79 1.38
N PRO A 38 -4.73 -4.55 1.13
CA PRO A 38 -4.70 -4.00 -0.20
C PRO A 38 -3.23 -3.96 -0.64
N LYS A 39 -2.95 -4.50 -1.83
CA LYS A 39 -1.59 -4.44 -2.37
C LYS A 39 -1.18 -2.97 -2.43
N PRO A 40 0.01 -2.60 -1.94
CA PRO A 40 0.49 -1.23 -2.04
C PRO A 40 0.46 -0.80 -3.51
N PRO A 41 0.13 0.47 -3.80
CA PRO A 41 0.13 0.97 -5.17
C PRO A 41 1.51 0.68 -5.78
N LYS A 42 1.51 0.18 -7.02
CA LYS A 42 2.76 -0.09 -7.74
C LYS A 42 3.58 1.21 -7.78
N LYS A 43 4.78 1.17 -7.21
CA LYS A 43 5.73 2.28 -7.32
C LYS A 43 6.12 2.42 -8.78
N ARG A 44 6.37 3.66 -9.23
CA ARG A 44 6.87 3.94 -10.58
C ARG A 44 8.12 3.11 -10.84
N THR A 45 8.25 2.57 -12.05
CA THR A 45 9.43 1.78 -12.41
C THR A 45 10.65 2.69 -12.55
N LEU A 46 11.86 2.12 -12.43
CA LEU A 46 13.09 2.88 -12.67
C LEU A 46 13.10 3.48 -14.09
N GLU A 47 12.53 2.77 -15.05
CA GLU A 47 12.37 3.22 -16.44
C GLU A 47 11.46 4.45 -16.54
N GLU A 48 10.33 4.46 -15.82
CA GLU A 48 9.43 5.63 -15.78
C GLU A 48 10.10 6.85 -15.13
N ILE A 49 10.93 6.63 -14.11
CA ILE A 49 11.70 7.72 -13.48
C ILE A 49 12.78 8.23 -14.44
N HIS A 50 13.48 7.33 -15.14
CA HIS A 50 14.47 7.70 -16.15
C HIS A 50 13.83 8.48 -17.30
N ALA A 51 12.66 8.09 -17.76
CA ALA A 51 11.92 8.80 -18.80
C ALA A 51 11.53 10.23 -18.35
N LEU A 52 11.15 10.40 -17.09
CA LEU A 52 10.76 11.71 -16.54
C LEU A 52 11.95 12.66 -16.34
N LEU A 53 13.15 12.12 -16.10
CA LEU A 53 14.38 12.88 -15.92
C LEU A 53 15.16 13.07 -17.22
N LYS A 54 14.75 12.42 -18.30
CA LYS A 54 15.39 12.56 -19.61
C LYS A 54 15.04 13.93 -20.16
N ILE A 55 16.05 14.79 -20.26
CA ILE A 55 15.94 16.06 -20.98
C ILE A 55 16.15 15.73 -22.45
N ASP A 56 15.26 16.17 -23.33
CA ASP A 56 15.23 15.83 -24.77
C ASP A 56 16.37 16.45 -25.61
N GLY A 57 17.44 16.94 -24.98
CA GLY A 57 18.52 17.63 -25.67
C GLY A 57 19.88 17.51 -24.99
N PRO A 58 20.96 17.88 -25.70
CA PRO A 58 22.27 18.04 -25.09
C PRO A 58 22.21 19.08 -23.97
N ALA A 59 23.14 18.98 -23.01
CA ALA A 59 23.27 20.02 -22.00
C ALA A 59 23.49 21.38 -22.68
N PRO A 60 22.80 22.45 -22.22
CA PRO A 60 22.98 23.78 -22.78
C PRO A 60 24.42 24.24 -22.59
N THR A 61 24.92 25.01 -23.56
CA THR A 61 26.24 25.63 -23.50
C THR A 61 26.28 26.79 -22.50
N ASP A 62 27.46 27.19 -22.06
CA ASP A 62 27.65 28.28 -21.09
C ASP A 62 27.00 29.60 -21.55
N GLU A 63 26.99 29.87 -22.86
CA GLU A 63 26.35 31.06 -23.43
C GLU A 63 24.82 30.95 -23.40
N GLU A 64 24.27 29.77 -23.67
CA GLU A 64 22.83 29.49 -23.58
C GLU A 64 22.35 29.57 -22.13
N CYS A 65 23.15 29.08 -21.18
CA CYS A 65 22.86 29.18 -19.75
C CYS A 65 22.74 30.64 -19.29
N LYS A 66 23.61 31.54 -19.78
CA LYS A 66 23.54 32.97 -19.45
C LYS A 66 22.23 33.60 -19.96
N LYS A 67 21.82 33.27 -21.19
CA LYS A 67 20.55 33.75 -21.78
C LYS A 67 19.34 33.27 -20.98
N ILE A 68 19.29 31.98 -20.64
CA ILE A 68 18.21 31.40 -19.83
C ILE A 68 18.11 32.11 -18.46
N ILE A 69 19.24 32.40 -17.82
CA ILE A 69 19.26 33.11 -16.53
C ILE A 69 18.74 34.55 -16.68
N GLU A 70 19.11 35.27 -17.73
CA GLU A 70 18.64 36.63 -18.00
C GLU A 70 17.13 36.65 -18.29
N GLU A 71 16.64 35.73 -19.11
CA GLU A 71 15.21 35.57 -19.41
C GLU A 71 14.39 35.26 -18.14
N GLU A 72 14.85 34.35 -17.30
CA GLU A 72 14.17 34.03 -16.04
C GLU A 72 14.24 35.17 -15.02
N ARG A 73 15.32 35.98 -15.01
CA ARG A 73 15.40 37.20 -14.19
C ARG A 73 14.40 38.26 -14.64
N LEU A 74 14.28 38.49 -15.95
CA LEU A 74 13.30 39.40 -16.54
C LEU A 74 11.87 38.94 -16.26
N LYS A 75 11.59 37.64 -16.30
CA LYS A 75 10.26 37.09 -15.99
C LYS A 75 9.88 37.16 -14.51
N LYS A 76 10.88 37.08 -13.62
CA LYS A 76 10.67 37.10 -12.16
C LYS A 76 10.64 38.51 -11.58
N TYR A 77 11.38 39.44 -12.16
CA TYR A 77 11.59 40.79 -11.61
C TYR A 77 11.29 41.94 -12.61
N GLY A 78 10.98 41.63 -13.86
CA GLY A 78 10.39 42.59 -14.81
C GLY A 78 8.87 42.63 -14.66
#